data_AF-A0AAD8Y8H6-F1
#
_entry.id   AF-A0AAD8Y8H6-F1
#
_cell.length_a   1.000
_cell.length_b   1.000
_cell.length_c   1.000
_cell.angle_alpha   90.00
_cell.angle_beta   90.00
_cell.angle_gamma   90.00
#
_symmetry.space_group_name_H-M   'P 1'
#
loop_
_entity.id
_entity.type
_entity.pdbx_description
1 polymer ?
#
loop_
_entity_poly.entity_id
_entity_poly.type
_entity_poly.pdbx_seq_one_letter_code
_entity_poly.pdbx_strand_id
1 'polypeptide(L)'
;MNCPALTDVECGKLEIIKYGTFGDCESLRSINLLSTKIVEECAFADTGLTEATFGSKLETIEEGAFYSCPALERITIPLKDGLITHDNTFQGCENLKH
;
A
#
# COMPACT_ATOMS: atom_id res chain seq x y z
N MET A 1 -5.66 -10.30 -11.74
CA MET A 1 -4.86 -11.37 -12.37
C MET A 1 -3.91 -10.78 -13.40
N ASN A 2 -2.63 -10.76 -13.05
CA ASN A 2 -1.48 -10.30 -13.86
C ASN A 2 -1.39 -8.78 -14.03
N CYS A 3 -0.77 -8.08 -13.06
CA CYS A 3 -0.17 -6.76 -13.28
C CYS A 3 1.16 -6.95 -14.04
N PRO A 4 1.21 -6.90 -15.38
CA PRO A 4 2.43 -7.21 -16.11
C PRO A 4 3.32 -5.97 -16.03
N ALA A 5 4.39 -6.04 -15.24
CA ALA A 5 5.49 -5.08 -15.25
C ALA A 5 5.19 -3.63 -14.79
N LEU A 6 4.26 -3.41 -13.85
CA LEU A 6 4.21 -2.15 -13.11
C LEU A 6 5.32 -2.14 -12.04
N THR A 7 6.56 -1.91 -12.47
CA THR A 7 7.71 -1.71 -11.56
C THR A 7 7.67 -0.33 -10.91
N ASP A 8 7.06 0.64 -11.60
CA ASP A 8 6.95 2.03 -11.19
C ASP A 8 5.56 2.56 -11.59
N VAL A 9 4.63 2.58 -10.63
CA VAL A 9 3.38 3.32 -10.81
C VAL A 9 3.61 4.73 -10.31
N GLU A 10 3.80 5.69 -11.22
CA GLU A 10 3.59 7.09 -10.88
C GLU A 10 2.08 7.32 -10.70
N CYS A 11 1.55 6.93 -9.53
CA CYS A 11 0.18 7.17 -9.09
C CYS A 11 -0.12 8.67 -8.83
N GLY A 12 0.52 9.59 -9.56
CA GLY A 12 0.54 11.03 -9.29
C GLY A 12 -0.83 11.71 -9.26
N LYS A 13 -1.89 11.02 -9.71
CA LYS A 13 -3.29 11.49 -9.68
C LYS A 13 -4.28 10.54 -9.01
N LEU A 14 -3.85 9.40 -8.49
CA LEU A 14 -4.77 8.45 -7.85
C LEU A 14 -5.02 8.87 -6.40
N GLU A 15 -6.14 9.56 -6.18
CA GLU A 15 -6.58 9.97 -4.84
C GLU A 15 -7.12 8.79 -4.01
N ILE A 16 -7.73 7.80 -4.65
CA ILE A 16 -8.31 6.61 -4.00
C ILE A 16 -7.79 5.38 -4.71
N ILE A 17 -7.23 4.46 -3.93
CA ILE A 17 -6.85 3.13 -4.40
C ILE A 17 -7.93 2.18 -3.93
N LYS A 18 -8.68 1.63 -4.89
CA LYS A 18 -9.88 0.86 -4.61
C LYS A 18 -9.57 -0.55 -4.11
N TYR A 19 -10.58 -1.19 -3.55
CA TYR A 19 -10.55 -2.58 -3.12
C TYR A 19 -9.82 -3.48 -4.11
N GLY A 20 -8.79 -4.19 -3.62
CA GLY A 20 -8.03 -5.16 -4.41
C GLY A 20 -7.37 -4.65 -5.69
N THR A 21 -7.22 -3.33 -5.90
CA THR A 21 -6.71 -2.76 -7.16
C THR A 21 -5.35 -3.36 -7.58
N PHE A 22 -4.46 -3.53 -6.61
CA PHE A 22 -3.14 -4.13 -6.79
C PHE A 22 -3.01 -5.46 -6.04
N GLY A 23 -4.13 -6.04 -5.59
CA GLY A 23 -4.14 -7.36 -4.94
C GLY A 23 -3.55 -8.43 -5.86
N ASP A 24 -2.78 -9.36 -5.30
CA ASP A 24 -2.09 -10.45 -6.00
C ASP A 24 -1.03 -9.97 -7.03
N CYS A 25 -0.60 -8.70 -6.99
CA CYS A 25 0.44 -8.21 -7.89
C CYS A 25 1.84 -8.52 -7.34
N GLU A 26 2.20 -9.81 -7.35
CA GLU A 26 3.48 -10.35 -6.83
C GLU A 26 4.74 -9.76 -7.47
N SER A 27 4.62 -9.17 -8.67
CA SER A 27 5.73 -8.51 -9.38
C SER A 27 5.92 -7.04 -9.00
N LEU A 28 4.97 -6.42 -8.30
CA LEU A 28 5.07 -5.03 -7.85
C LEU A 28 6.10 -4.94 -6.73
N ARG A 29 7.19 -4.18 -6.93
CA ARG A 29 8.31 -4.10 -5.97
C ARG A 29 8.31 -2.81 -5.15
N SER A 30 7.92 -1.71 -5.77
CA SER A 30 7.93 -0.37 -5.16
C SER A 30 6.75 0.44 -5.68
N ILE A 31 6.20 1.32 -4.85
CA ILE A 31 5.14 2.22 -5.28
C ILE A 31 5.22 3.59 -4.58
N ASN A 32 4.94 4.64 -5.36
CA ASN A 32 4.93 6.01 -4.85
C ASN A 32 3.52 6.61 -4.89
N LEU A 33 2.95 6.87 -3.70
CA LEU A 33 1.56 7.22 -3.45
C LEU A 33 1.43 8.64 -2.88
N LEU A 34 2.17 9.59 -3.44
CA LEU A 34 2.24 10.97 -2.93
C LEU A 34 0.89 11.71 -2.95
N SER A 35 0.01 11.35 -3.89
CA SER A 35 -1.29 11.99 -4.08
C SER A 35 -2.45 11.22 -3.45
N THR A 36 -2.21 10.03 -2.91
CA THR A 36 -3.24 9.14 -2.39
C THR A 36 -3.77 9.65 -1.05
N LYS A 37 -5.10 9.63 -0.92
CA LYS A 37 -5.85 9.97 0.29
C LYS A 37 -6.38 8.73 0.98
N ILE A 38 -6.92 7.77 0.22
CA ILE A 38 -7.58 6.58 0.73
C ILE A 38 -6.99 5.34 0.07
N VAL A 39 -6.64 4.36 0.88
CA VAL A 39 -6.32 2.99 0.46
C VAL A 39 -7.40 2.09 1.01
N GLU A 40 -8.24 1.56 0.13
CA GLU A 40 -9.35 0.68 0.49
C GLU A 40 -8.87 -0.73 0.87
N GLU A 41 -9.78 -1.51 1.43
CA GLU A 41 -9.53 -2.87 1.91
C GLU A 41 -8.79 -3.74 0.87
N CYS A 42 -7.78 -4.48 1.32
CA CYS A 42 -6.99 -5.42 0.51
C CYS A 42 -6.36 -4.83 -0.77
N ALA A 43 -6.26 -3.50 -0.90
CA ALA A 43 -5.76 -2.84 -2.11
C ALA A 43 -4.38 -3.33 -2.58
N PHE A 44 -3.50 -3.73 -1.66
CA PHE A 44 -2.17 -4.27 -1.91
C PHE A 44 -1.97 -5.65 -1.26
N ALA A 45 -3.04 -6.39 -1.00
CA ALA A 45 -2.92 -7.73 -0.41
C ALA A 45 -2.12 -8.68 -1.31
N ASP A 46 -1.30 -9.54 -0.71
CA ASP A 46 -0.52 -10.57 -1.41
C ASP A 46 0.38 -10.01 -2.54
N THR A 47 0.94 -8.82 -2.31
CA THR A 47 1.90 -8.19 -3.23
C THR A 47 3.34 -8.54 -2.88
N GLY A 48 4.21 -8.40 -3.88
CA GLY A 48 5.66 -8.51 -3.69
C GLY A 48 6.35 -7.19 -3.33
N LEU A 49 5.59 -6.24 -2.76
CA LEU A 49 6.07 -4.91 -2.42
C LEU A 49 7.20 -5.01 -1.39
N THR A 50 8.26 -4.26 -1.63
CA THR A 50 9.41 -4.10 -0.72
C THR A 50 9.40 -2.74 -0.04
N GLU A 51 8.86 -1.74 -0.73
CA GLU A 51 8.72 -0.40 -0.20
C GLU A 51 7.48 0.34 -0.71
N ALA A 52 6.87 1.15 0.15
CA ALA A 52 5.77 2.05 -0.19
C ALA A 52 5.96 3.42 0.47
N THR A 53 5.71 4.48 -0.29
CA THR A 53 5.81 5.86 0.22
C THR A 53 4.51 6.62 0.01
N PHE A 54 3.96 7.16 1.09
CA PHE A 54 2.77 8.00 1.09
C PHE A 54 3.09 9.48 1.26
N GLY A 55 2.35 10.33 0.56
CA GLY A 55 2.44 11.78 0.71
C GLY A 55 1.49 12.30 1.77
N SER A 56 1.63 13.59 2.12
CA SER A 56 0.89 14.27 3.20
C SER A 56 -0.64 14.33 3.00
N LYS A 57 -1.15 13.89 1.85
CA LYS A 57 -2.59 13.81 1.56
C LYS A 57 -3.26 12.57 2.12
N LEU A 58 -2.48 11.59 2.60
CA LEU A 58 -3.03 10.35 3.16
C LEU A 58 -3.95 10.67 4.36
N GLU A 59 -5.11 10.03 4.36
CA GLU A 59 -6.18 10.19 5.36
C GLU A 59 -6.60 8.84 5.94
N THR A 60 -6.72 7.80 5.10
CA THR A 60 -7.20 6.48 5.54
C THR A 60 -6.43 5.34 4.87
N ILE A 61 -6.06 4.34 5.68
CA ILE A 61 -5.67 3.00 5.23
C ILE A 61 -6.63 2.00 5.87
N GLU A 62 -7.44 1.34 5.05
CA GLU A 62 -8.46 0.41 5.49
C GLU A 62 -7.90 -0.98 5.87
N GLU A 63 -8.81 -1.86 6.30
CA GLU A 63 -8.50 -3.19 6.82
C GLU A 63 -7.73 -4.02 5.79
N GLY A 64 -6.66 -4.69 6.23
CA GLY A 64 -5.90 -5.59 5.36
C GLY A 64 -5.29 -4.95 4.12
N ALA A 65 -5.18 -3.62 4.04
CA ALA A 65 -4.69 -2.95 2.84
C ALA A 65 -3.33 -3.47 2.33
N PHE A 66 -2.44 -3.91 3.24
CA PHE A 66 -1.17 -4.59 2.95
C PHE A 66 -1.12 -5.99 3.57
N TYR A 67 -2.25 -6.69 3.60
CA TYR A 67 -2.33 -8.06 4.12
C TYR A 67 -1.39 -8.99 3.35
N SER A 68 -0.67 -9.85 4.06
CA SER A 68 0.19 -10.91 3.48
C SER A 68 1.23 -10.36 2.48
N CYS A 69 1.90 -9.26 2.82
CA CYS A 69 3.02 -8.71 2.03
C CYS A 69 4.38 -9.07 2.68
N PRO A 70 4.86 -10.31 2.59
CA PRO A 70 6.04 -10.77 3.34
C PRO A 70 7.33 -10.07 2.91
N ALA A 71 7.39 -9.54 1.69
CA ALA A 71 8.56 -8.83 1.17
C ALA A 71 8.64 -7.36 1.64
N LEU A 72 7.60 -6.82 2.27
CA LEU A 72 7.52 -5.39 2.61
C LEU A 72 8.49 -5.06 3.74
N GLU A 73 9.55 -4.32 3.43
CA GLU A 73 10.60 -3.95 4.39
C GLU A 73 10.41 -2.55 4.97
N ARG A 74 9.88 -1.62 4.15
CA ARG A 74 9.76 -0.20 4.50
C ARG A 74 8.42 0.38 4.06
N ILE A 75 7.77 1.08 4.97
CA ILE A 75 6.63 1.92 4.63
C ILE A 75 6.82 3.32 5.22
N THR A 76 6.72 4.34 4.38
CA THR A 76 6.79 5.73 4.82
C THR A 76 5.39 6.31 4.83
N ILE A 77 4.84 6.50 6.04
CA ILE A 77 3.51 7.06 6.28
C ILE A 77 3.70 8.47 6.86
N PRO A 78 3.00 9.50 6.35
CA PRO A 78 3.03 10.83 6.95
C PRO A 78 2.43 10.80 8.36
N LEU A 79 3.16 11.31 9.35
CA LEU A 79 2.58 11.58 10.67
C LEU A 79 1.63 12.77 10.53
N LYS A 80 0.32 12.49 10.55
CA LYS A 80 -0.74 13.48 10.45
C LYS A 80 -1.81 13.18 11.50
N ASP A 81 -2.26 14.22 12.18
CA ASP A 81 -3.38 14.13 13.10
C ASP A 81 -4.63 13.64 12.35
N GLY A 82 -5.25 12.58 12.87
CA GLY A 82 -6.46 12.01 12.29
C GLY A 82 -6.24 11.02 11.14
N LEU A 83 -5.01 10.56 10.89
CA LEU A 83 -4.80 9.39 10.04
C LEU A 83 -5.51 8.17 10.65
N ILE A 84 -6.36 7.52 9.86
CA ILE A 84 -7.10 6.33 10.26
C ILE A 84 -6.41 5.09 9.69
N THR A 85 -6.03 4.16 10.55
CA THR A 85 -5.54 2.82 10.19
C THR A 85 -6.42 1.76 10.84
N HIS A 86 -6.77 0.72 10.11
CA HIS A 86 -7.63 -0.37 10.58
C HIS A 86 -6.83 -1.58 11.05
N ASP A 87 -7.53 -2.58 11.59
CA ASP A 87 -6.92 -3.83 12.00
C ASP A 87 -6.30 -4.55 10.80
N ASN A 88 -5.29 -5.40 11.08
CA ASN A 88 -4.65 -6.27 10.10
C ASN A 88 -4.03 -5.57 8.88
N THR A 89 -3.93 -4.23 8.85
CA THR A 89 -3.37 -3.48 7.72
C THR A 89 -2.02 -4.04 7.26
N PHE A 90 -1.16 -4.47 8.19
CA PHE A 90 0.16 -5.06 7.92
C PHE A 90 0.28 -6.52 8.39
N GLN A 91 -0.83 -7.23 8.58
CA GLN A 91 -0.77 -8.63 8.99
C GLN A 91 -0.01 -9.45 7.94
N GLY A 92 0.95 -10.28 8.36
CA GLY A 92 1.78 -11.06 7.44
C GLY A 92 2.91 -10.27 6.74
N CYS A 93 3.12 -9.00 7.09
CA CYS A 93 4.30 -8.23 6.67
C CYS A 93 5.52 -8.57 7.54
N GLU A 94 6.06 -9.77 7.39
CA GLU A 94 7.08 -10.33 8.30
C GLU A 94 8.42 -9.57 8.29
N ASN A 95 8.77 -8.94 7.17
CA ASN A 95 10.03 -8.19 7.01
C ASN A 95 9.89 -6.69 7.34
N LEU A 96 8.71 -6.22 7.72
CA LEU A 96 8.46 -4.80 7.95
C LEU A 96 9.17 -4.34 9.22
N LYS A 97 10.23 -3.53 9.05
CA LYS A 97 11.01 -3.02 10.18
C LYS A 97 10.33 -1.77 10.76
N HIS A 98 10.20 -1.75 12.08
CA HIS A 98 9.69 -0.61 12.84
C HIS A 98 10.74 0.49 12.98
#